data_AF-A0A151JQE7-F1
#
_entry.id   AF-A0A151JQE7-F1
#
_cell.length_a   1.000
_cell.length_b   1.000
_cell.length_c   1.000
_cell.angle_alpha   90.00
_cell.angle_beta   90.00
_cell.angle_gamma   90.00
#
_symmetry.space_group_name_H-M   'P 1'
#
loop_
_entity.id
_entity.type
_entity.pdbx_description
1 polymer ?
#
loop_
_entity_poly.entity_id
_entity_poly.type
_entity_poly.pdbx_seq_one_letter_code
_entity_poly.pdbx_strand_id
1 'polypeptide(L)'
;HGLKKRKGLVECNLDDRLSSRQKDAIEEVTYLFPQMSPKSVVAETLRVLDIAGEAEMRTQTMKGDLRRQIKVGVNVAKIAMQRLVEDINKSMGPTDEIRENNLALEREVVKLRREMDALRRERTSLKDEVESLRRTVEDLRNVDGRRVRDKSRVPSSEEEGRIRGSPVSSLPVSEELRLGIVAIAEPNCIPDNGRWVASNDNPPSAAITWQWSRERVPCTPRWRGMRFAAVDWGDIIVVSCYFSPSLSEVEFSRDLYELENKLLGVRGYPVVIVGDFNARAPA
;
A
#
# COMPACT_ATOMS: atom_id res chain seq x y z
N HIS A 1 -27.97 -16.77 -2.35
CA HIS A 1 -27.08 -17.75 -3.01
C HIS A 1 -26.07 -18.27 -2.00
N GLY A 2 -26.00 -19.59 -1.84
CA GLY A 2 -25.25 -20.27 -0.79
C GLY A 2 -23.73 -20.15 -0.94
N LEU A 3 -23.07 -19.86 0.19
CA LEU A 3 -21.63 -19.93 0.34
C LEU A 3 -21.16 -21.37 0.06
N LYS A 4 -20.38 -21.54 -1.02
CA LYS A 4 -19.66 -22.79 -1.28
C LYS A 4 -18.69 -23.04 -0.13
N LYS A 5 -19.01 -24.01 0.72
CA LYS A 5 -18.09 -24.57 1.72
C LYS A 5 -16.79 -24.96 1.03
N ARG A 6 -15.66 -24.48 1.56
CA ARG A 6 -14.31 -24.96 1.18
C ARG A 6 -14.29 -26.47 1.41
N LYS A 7 -14.38 -27.25 0.34
CA LYS A 7 -14.14 -28.71 0.38
C LYS A 7 -12.66 -28.90 0.68
N GLY A 8 -12.32 -29.33 1.88
CA GLY A 8 -10.93 -29.68 2.20
C GLY A 8 -10.61 -29.87 3.68
N LEU A 9 -11.26 -29.16 4.60
CA LEU A 9 -11.14 -29.51 6.02
C LEU A 9 -12.11 -30.65 6.31
N VAL A 10 -11.58 -31.88 6.28
CA VAL A 10 -12.19 -32.96 7.05
C VAL A 10 -12.12 -32.50 8.50
N GLU A 11 -13.27 -32.20 9.11
CA GLU A 11 -13.36 -32.14 10.57
C GLU A 11 -12.93 -33.51 11.08
N CYS A 12 -11.68 -33.59 11.54
CA CYS A 12 -11.17 -34.71 12.28
C CYS A 12 -11.94 -34.70 13.61
N ASN A 13 -13.10 -35.34 13.67
CA ASN A 13 -13.72 -35.67 14.95
C ASN A 13 -12.68 -36.51 15.69
N LEU A 14 -12.03 -35.88 16.68
CA LEU A 14 -11.06 -36.54 17.54
C LEU A 14 -11.78 -37.75 18.13
N ASP A 15 -11.31 -38.94 17.74
CA ASP A 15 -11.87 -40.23 18.11
C ASP A 15 -12.19 -40.24 19.62
N ASP A 16 -13.40 -40.66 20.02
CA ASP A 16 -13.91 -40.65 21.41
C ASP A 16 -13.08 -41.51 22.38
N ARG A 17 -11.99 -42.09 21.88
CA ARG A 17 -11.05 -42.99 22.54
C ARG A 17 -9.86 -42.26 23.18
N LEU A 18 -9.72 -40.94 22.98
CA LEU A 18 -8.67 -40.15 23.61
C LEU A 18 -9.04 -39.77 25.05
N SER A 19 -8.10 -39.96 25.99
CA SER A 19 -8.26 -39.49 27.37
C SER A 19 -8.32 -37.96 27.43
N SER A 20 -8.94 -37.39 28.46
CA SER A 20 -9.03 -35.93 28.64
C SER A 20 -7.66 -35.25 28.52
N ARG A 21 -6.64 -35.81 29.18
CA ARG A 21 -5.26 -35.31 29.11
C ARG A 21 -4.67 -35.29 27.70
N GLN A 22 -5.04 -36.25 26.85
CA GLN A 22 -4.59 -36.27 25.46
C GLN A 22 -5.32 -35.22 24.62
N LYS A 23 -6.60 -34.97 24.89
CA LYS A 23 -7.37 -33.92 24.23
C LYS A 23 -6.84 -32.53 24.60
N ASP A 24 -6.58 -32.29 25.90
CA ASP A 24 -5.99 -31.04 26.40
C ASP A 24 -4.63 -30.76 25.75
N ALA A 25 -3.76 -31.78 25.66
CA ALA A 25 -2.46 -31.64 25.01
C ALA A 25 -2.56 -31.35 23.51
N ILE A 26 -3.56 -31.92 22.82
CA ILE A 26 -3.82 -31.64 21.40
C ILE A 26 -4.30 -30.19 21.22
N GLU A 27 -5.21 -29.71 22.07
CA GLU A 27 -5.70 -28.33 22.01
C GLU A 27 -4.58 -27.31 22.29
N GLU A 28 -3.72 -27.58 23.27
CA GLU A 28 -2.58 -26.72 23.62
C GLU A 28 -1.59 -26.59 22.45
N VAL A 29 -1.24 -27.71 21.80
CA VAL A 29 -0.41 -27.70 20.59
C VAL A 29 -1.13 -27.02 19.42
N THR A 30 -2.44 -27.20 19.31
CA THR A 30 -3.23 -26.61 18.21
C THR A 30 -3.26 -25.08 18.29
N TYR A 31 -3.31 -24.53 19.51
CA TYR A 31 -3.28 -23.09 19.75
C TYR A 31 -1.93 -22.44 19.41
N LEU A 32 -0.85 -23.22 19.38
CA LEU A 32 0.50 -22.74 19.05
C LEU A 32 0.77 -22.70 17.54
N PHE A 33 0.00 -23.40 16.71
CA PHE A 33 0.21 -23.42 15.25
C PHE A 33 0.14 -22.04 14.57
N PRO A 34 -0.78 -21.13 14.91
CA PRO A 34 -0.82 -19.79 14.32
C PRO A 34 0.41 -18.93 14.66
N GLN A 35 1.12 -19.26 15.76
CA GLN A 35 2.29 -18.52 16.24
C GLN A 35 3.61 -19.11 15.71
N MET A 36 3.57 -20.32 15.14
CA MET A 36 4.76 -20.98 14.61
C MET A 36 4.95 -20.70 13.12
N SER A 37 6.22 -20.52 12.72
CA SER A 37 6.53 -20.46 11.28
C SER A 37 6.25 -21.81 10.62
N PRO A 38 5.81 -21.84 9.34
CA PRO A 38 5.63 -23.08 8.59
C PRO A 38 6.86 -24.00 8.62
N LYS A 39 8.07 -23.41 8.64
CA LYS A 39 9.34 -24.14 8.77
C LYS A 39 9.47 -24.85 10.12
N SER A 40 9.07 -24.20 11.21
CA SER A 40 9.10 -24.77 12.56
C SER A 40 8.11 -25.94 12.69
N VAL A 41 6.89 -25.77 12.16
CA VAL A 41 5.86 -26.82 12.12
C VAL A 41 6.36 -28.04 11.34
N VAL A 42 6.98 -27.81 10.18
CA VAL A 42 7.56 -28.88 9.36
C VAL A 42 8.68 -29.61 10.08
N ALA A 43 9.61 -28.87 10.69
CA ALA A 43 10.75 -29.45 11.39
C ALA A 43 10.30 -30.29 12.61
N GLU A 44 9.32 -29.81 13.37
CA GLU A 44 8.75 -30.57 14.49
C GLU A 44 8.03 -31.84 14.00
N THR A 45 7.23 -31.73 12.93
CA THR A 45 6.48 -32.87 12.39
C THR A 45 7.43 -33.95 11.85
N LEU A 46 8.54 -33.57 11.20
CA LEU A 46 9.57 -34.52 10.77
C LEU A 46 10.23 -35.22 11.97
N ARG A 47 10.55 -34.49 13.04
CA ARG A 47 11.08 -35.10 14.27
C ARG A 47 10.11 -36.11 14.89
N VAL A 48 8.82 -35.78 14.96
CA VAL A 48 7.78 -36.70 15.46
C VAL A 48 7.67 -37.95 14.58
N LEU A 49 7.79 -37.81 13.26
CA LEU A 49 7.79 -38.95 12.34
C LEU A 49 9.02 -39.85 12.48
N ASP A 50 10.19 -39.29 12.75
CA ASP A 50 11.39 -40.07 13.04
C ASP A 50 11.21 -40.87 14.34
N ILE A 51 10.70 -40.23 15.40
CA ILE A 51 10.36 -40.91 16.67
C ILE A 51 9.31 -42.01 16.45
N ALA A 52 8.30 -41.76 15.62
CA ALA A 52 7.29 -42.75 15.27
C ALA A 52 7.86 -43.92 14.47
N GLY A 53 8.81 -43.66 13.57
CA GLY A 53 9.54 -44.71 12.83
C GLY A 53 10.42 -45.56 13.74
N GLU A 54 11.09 -44.97 14.72
CA GLU A 54 11.80 -45.72 15.76
C GLU A 54 10.86 -46.56 16.62
N ALA A 55 9.70 -46.01 16.98
CA ALA A 55 8.68 -46.75 17.72
C ALA A 55 8.13 -47.91 16.89
N GLU A 56 7.89 -47.73 15.58
CA GLU A 56 7.52 -48.81 14.64
C GLU A 56 8.58 -49.93 14.67
N MET A 57 9.86 -49.59 14.60
CA MET A 57 10.96 -50.56 14.65
C MET A 57 10.99 -51.37 15.95
N ARG A 58 10.62 -50.75 17.08
CA ARG A 58 10.49 -51.48 18.36
C ARG A 58 9.30 -52.44 18.39
N THR A 59 8.31 -52.30 17.51
CA THR A 59 7.17 -53.22 17.39
C THR A 59 7.45 -54.47 16.54
N GLN A 60 8.70 -54.72 16.12
CA GLN A 60 9.05 -55.84 15.22
C GLN A 60 8.59 -57.22 15.71
N THR A 61 8.54 -57.44 17.02
CA THR A 61 8.11 -58.70 17.64
C THR A 61 6.59 -58.86 17.69
N MET A 62 5.83 -57.77 17.50
CA MET A 62 4.37 -57.82 17.46
C MET A 62 3.91 -58.52 16.18
N LYS A 63 2.88 -59.37 16.29
CA LYS A 63 2.25 -60.03 15.14
C LYS A 63 0.78 -59.64 15.05
N GLY A 64 0.22 -59.69 13.84
CA GLY A 64 -1.19 -59.41 13.58
C GLY A 64 -1.47 -58.00 13.09
N ASP A 65 -2.75 -57.63 13.09
CA ASP A 65 -3.27 -56.46 12.37
C ASP A 65 -2.83 -55.13 12.97
N LEU A 66 -2.63 -55.06 14.28
CA LEU A 66 -2.16 -53.84 14.95
C LEU A 66 -0.80 -53.38 14.42
N ARG A 67 0.15 -54.31 14.23
CA ARG A 67 1.47 -53.98 13.67
C ARG A 67 1.37 -53.50 12.22
N ARG A 68 0.48 -54.13 11.43
CA ARG A 68 0.22 -53.68 10.05
C ARG A 68 -0.33 -52.25 10.02
N GLN A 69 -1.29 -51.94 10.89
CA GLN A 69 -1.87 -50.60 10.98
C GLN A 69 -0.84 -49.54 11.39
N ILE A 70 0.02 -49.84 12.38
CA ILE A 70 1.11 -48.93 12.79
C ILE A 70 2.04 -48.63 11.61
N LYS A 71 2.51 -49.66 10.90
CA LYS A 71 3.41 -49.51 9.75
C LYS A 71 2.79 -48.71 8.60
N VAL A 72 1.51 -48.96 8.30
CA VAL A 72 0.78 -48.21 7.27
C VAL A 72 0.59 -46.75 7.70
N GLY A 73 0.20 -46.50 8.96
CA GLY A 73 -0.01 -45.16 9.50
C GLY A 73 1.25 -44.30 9.45
N VAL A 74 2.39 -44.83 9.90
CA VAL A 74 3.69 -44.13 9.86
C VAL A 74 4.11 -43.81 8.42
N ASN A 75 3.96 -44.77 7.49
CA ASN A 75 4.30 -44.55 6.08
C ASN A 75 3.39 -43.52 5.40
N VAL A 76 2.08 -43.57 5.65
CA VAL A 76 1.12 -42.59 5.10
C VAL A 76 1.47 -41.18 5.59
N ALA A 77 1.75 -41.03 6.89
CA ALA A 77 2.12 -39.75 7.46
C ALA A 77 3.46 -39.22 6.91
N LYS A 78 4.45 -40.10 6.70
CA LYS A 78 5.74 -39.75 6.06
C LYS A 78 5.56 -39.25 4.63
N ILE A 79 4.75 -39.93 3.82
CA ILE A 79 4.46 -39.53 2.44
C ILE A 79 3.70 -38.21 2.40
N ALA A 80 2.70 -38.04 3.26
CA ALA A 80 1.94 -36.79 3.36
C ALA A 80 2.86 -35.61 3.71
N MET A 81 3.80 -35.81 4.64
CA MET A 81 4.75 -34.79 5.05
C MET A 81 5.72 -34.41 3.95
N GLN A 82 6.25 -35.40 3.21
CA GLN A 82 7.14 -35.14 2.07
C GLN A 82 6.47 -34.29 1.00
N ARG A 83 5.20 -34.57 0.68
CA ARG A 83 4.42 -33.76 -0.28
C ARG A 83 4.20 -32.34 0.23
N LEU A 84 3.87 -32.18 1.51
CA LEU A 84 3.70 -30.86 2.10
C LEU A 84 4.99 -30.02 2.04
N VAL A 85 6.15 -30.64 2.32
CA VAL A 85 7.45 -29.97 2.19
C VAL A 85 7.71 -29.52 0.75
N GLU A 86 7.40 -30.38 -0.23
CA GLU A 86 7.55 -30.06 -1.65
C GLU A 86 6.65 -28.89 -2.08
N ASP A 87 5.39 -28.87 -1.63
CA ASP A 87 4.44 -27.79 -1.90
C ASP A 87 4.87 -26.46 -1.25
N ILE A 88 5.37 -26.52 -0.01
CA ILE A 88 5.93 -25.33 0.67
C ILE A 88 7.12 -24.78 -0.13
N ASN A 89 8.04 -25.63 -0.56
CA ASN A 89 9.20 -25.20 -1.36
C ASN A 89 8.78 -24.58 -2.70
N LYS A 90 7.76 -25.12 -3.37
CA LYS A 90 7.20 -24.53 -4.60
C LYS A 90 6.57 -23.16 -4.36
N SER A 91 5.91 -22.97 -3.22
CA SER A 91 5.30 -21.67 -2.87
C SER A 91 6.32 -20.59 -2.46
N MET A 92 7.52 -20.98 -2.02
CA MET A 92 8.59 -20.05 -1.63
C MET A 92 9.30 -19.39 -2.80
N GLY A 93 9.52 -20.08 -3.93
CA GLY A 93 10.24 -19.54 -5.09
C GLY A 93 9.70 -18.18 -5.60
N PRO A 94 8.38 -18.06 -5.86
CA PRO A 94 7.78 -16.79 -6.25
C PRO A 94 7.95 -15.68 -5.20
N THR A 95 8.00 -16.04 -3.92
CA THR A 95 8.12 -15.07 -2.82
C THR A 95 9.54 -14.49 -2.74
N ASP A 96 10.56 -15.31 -2.98
CA ASP A 96 11.95 -14.86 -3.00
C ASP A 96 12.26 -13.97 -4.23
N GLU A 97 11.71 -14.31 -5.40
CA GLU A 97 11.81 -13.47 -6.60
C GLU A 97 11.13 -12.11 -6.42
N ILE A 98 9.92 -12.09 -5.84
CA ILE A 98 9.22 -10.85 -5.50
C ILE A 98 10.04 -10.01 -4.51
N ARG A 99 10.68 -10.64 -3.53
CA ARG A 99 11.52 -9.95 -2.55
C ARG A 99 12.75 -9.31 -3.20
N GLU A 100 13.48 -10.04 -4.05
CA GLU A 100 14.64 -9.51 -4.78
C GLU A 100 14.25 -8.36 -5.73
N ASN A 101 13.11 -8.51 -6.44
CA ASN A 101 12.60 -7.46 -7.32
C ASN A 101 12.20 -6.20 -6.54
N ASN A 102 11.55 -6.34 -5.39
CA ASN A 102 11.24 -5.20 -4.52
C ASN A 102 12.51 -4.51 -4.04
N LEU A 103 13.54 -5.26 -3.65
CA LEU A 103 14.81 -4.70 -3.20
C LEU A 103 15.54 -3.94 -4.33
N ALA A 104 15.47 -4.43 -5.56
CA ALA A 104 15.99 -3.75 -6.75
C ALA A 104 15.22 -2.45 -7.05
N LEU A 105 13.88 -2.50 -6.98
CA LEU A 105 13.02 -1.32 -7.17
C LEU A 105 13.30 -0.24 -6.11
N GLU A 106 13.49 -0.63 -4.85
CA GLU A 106 13.85 0.31 -3.78
C GLU A 106 15.16 1.05 -4.08
N ARG A 107 16.19 0.35 -4.57
CA ARG A 107 17.47 0.98 -4.96
C ARG A 107 17.28 2.01 -6.08
N GLU A 108 16.49 1.68 -7.10
CA GLU A 108 16.18 2.59 -8.20
C GLU A 108 15.37 3.81 -7.73
N VAL A 109 14.39 3.63 -6.84
CA VAL A 109 13.64 4.74 -6.23
C VAL A 109 14.57 5.69 -5.48
N VAL A 110 15.54 5.16 -4.73
CA VAL A 110 16.52 6.00 -4.03
C VAL A 110 17.41 6.75 -5.03
N LYS A 111 17.82 6.12 -6.14
CA LYS A 111 18.59 6.78 -7.20
C LYS A 111 17.80 7.93 -7.85
N LEU A 112 16.56 7.67 -8.27
CA LEU A 112 15.69 8.68 -8.88
C LEU A 112 15.39 9.85 -7.94
N ARG A 113 15.24 9.59 -6.63
CA ARG A 113 15.09 10.67 -5.63
C ARG A 113 16.30 11.61 -5.61
N ARG A 114 17.52 11.08 -5.66
CA ARG A 114 18.75 11.89 -5.70
C ARG A 114 18.83 12.74 -6.97
N GLU A 115 18.48 12.15 -8.12
CA GLU A 115 18.44 12.86 -9.40
C GLU A 115 17.39 13.98 -9.38
N MET A 116 16.19 13.70 -8.87
CA MET A 116 15.13 14.70 -8.71
C MET A 116 15.55 15.86 -7.79
N ASP A 117 16.27 15.58 -6.69
CA ASP A 117 16.78 16.62 -5.80
C ASP A 117 17.90 17.46 -6.43
N ALA A 118 18.68 16.90 -7.35
CA ALA A 118 19.64 17.65 -8.15
C ALA A 118 18.93 18.59 -9.14
N LEU A 119 17.97 18.06 -9.90
CA LEU A 119 17.17 18.85 -10.85
C LEU A 119 16.38 19.97 -10.16
N ARG A 120 15.84 19.73 -8.96
CA ARG A 120 15.17 20.77 -8.17
C ARG A 120 16.10 21.93 -7.81
N ARG A 121 17.36 21.64 -7.46
CA ARG A 121 18.38 22.65 -7.16
C ARG A 121 18.76 23.47 -8.38
N GLU A 122 18.94 22.81 -9.53
CA GLU A 122 19.18 23.49 -10.81
C GLU A 122 18.02 24.41 -11.19
N ARG A 123 16.78 23.92 -11.05
CA ARG A 123 15.57 24.73 -11.32
C ARG A 123 15.49 25.95 -10.42
N THR A 124 15.83 25.84 -9.13
CA THR A 124 15.87 27.00 -8.24
C THR A 124 16.95 28.01 -8.65
N SER A 125 18.15 27.54 -9.02
CA SER A 125 19.23 28.40 -9.50
C SER A 125 18.82 29.17 -10.76
N LEU A 126 18.26 28.48 -11.75
CA LEU A 126 17.78 29.10 -12.98
C LEU A 126 16.65 30.11 -12.72
N LYS A 127 15.77 29.83 -11.76
CA LYS A 127 14.71 30.76 -11.38
C LYS A 127 15.29 32.05 -10.81
N ASP A 128 16.29 31.96 -9.94
CA ASP A 128 16.97 33.11 -9.34
C ASP A 128 17.71 33.93 -10.40
N GLU A 129 18.38 33.27 -11.36
CA GLU A 129 19.02 33.91 -12.51
C GLU A 129 18.00 34.67 -13.38
N VAL A 130 16.87 34.06 -13.71
CA VAL A 130 15.80 34.70 -14.49
C VAL A 130 15.21 35.90 -13.74
N GLU A 131 15.06 35.81 -12.43
CA GLU A 131 14.55 36.92 -11.62
C GLU A 131 15.56 38.07 -11.55
N SER A 132 16.85 37.77 -11.42
CA SER A 132 17.92 38.77 -11.51
C SER A 132 17.91 39.49 -12.86
N LEU A 133 17.86 38.75 -13.97
CA LEU A 133 17.78 39.31 -15.33
C LEU A 133 16.54 40.19 -15.51
N ARG A 134 15.38 39.76 -15.01
CA ARG A 134 14.15 40.56 -15.06
C ARG A 134 14.32 41.92 -14.37
N ARG A 135 14.93 41.95 -13.18
CA ARG A 135 15.23 43.21 -12.47
C ARG A 135 16.15 44.11 -13.29
N THR A 136 17.21 43.57 -13.87
CA THR A 136 18.12 44.33 -14.73
C THR A 136 17.41 44.92 -15.96
N VAL A 137 16.53 44.15 -16.61
CA VAL A 137 15.74 44.63 -17.76
C VAL A 137 14.76 45.74 -17.34
N GLU A 138 14.13 45.60 -16.18
CA GLU A 138 13.23 46.61 -15.61
C GLU A 138 13.98 47.92 -15.29
N ASP A 139 15.17 47.83 -14.69
CA ASP A 139 16.03 48.98 -14.42
C ASP A 139 16.42 49.70 -15.70
N LEU A 140 16.81 48.98 -16.76
CA LEU A 140 17.11 49.56 -18.07
C LEU A 140 15.90 50.26 -18.70
N ARG A 141 14.69 49.68 -18.58
CA ARG A 141 13.45 50.33 -19.03
C ARG A 141 13.15 51.62 -18.24
N ASN A 142 13.39 51.63 -16.94
CA ASN A 142 13.18 52.81 -16.09
C ASN A 142 14.18 53.94 -16.39
N VAL A 143 15.41 53.61 -16.79
CA VAL A 143 16.39 54.59 -17.27
C VAL A 143 15.94 55.23 -18.59
N ASP A 144 15.36 54.45 -19.50
CA ASP A 144 14.83 54.96 -20.77
C ASP A 144 13.55 55.81 -20.57
N GLY A 145 12.70 55.41 -19.61
CA GLY A 145 11.50 56.17 -19.22
C GLY A 145 11.79 57.55 -18.58
N ARG A 146 12.93 57.73 -17.91
CA ARG A 146 13.34 59.04 -17.37
C ARG A 146 13.78 60.05 -18.44
N ARG A 147 14.07 59.61 -19.68
CA ARG A 147 14.30 60.54 -20.79
C ARG A 147 13.01 61.10 -21.39
N VAL A 148 11.85 60.49 -21.11
CA VAL A 148 10.57 60.83 -21.76
C VAL A 148 9.60 61.56 -20.83
N ARG A 149 9.79 61.48 -19.51
CA ARG A 149 8.87 62.10 -18.53
C ARG A 149 9.38 63.45 -18.02
N ASP A 150 9.51 64.40 -18.94
CA ASP A 150 9.54 65.84 -18.64
C ASP A 150 8.34 66.51 -19.35
N LYS A 151 7.13 66.06 -19.03
CA LYS A 151 5.87 66.79 -19.26
C LYS A 151 4.68 66.09 -18.61
N SER A 152 3.83 66.91 -18.00
CA SER A 152 2.46 66.69 -17.47
C SER A 152 2.29 65.88 -16.16
N ARG A 153 1.96 66.63 -15.10
CA ARG A 153 1.30 66.26 -13.84
C ARG A 153 -0.16 65.86 -14.07
N VAL A 154 -0.71 64.93 -13.26
CA VAL A 154 -1.84 65.05 -12.28
C VAL A 154 -2.09 63.63 -11.69
N PRO A 155 -2.35 63.43 -10.37
CA PRO A 155 -2.74 62.12 -9.84
C PRO A 155 -4.26 62.02 -9.55
N SER A 156 -4.87 60.91 -9.96
CA SER A 156 -6.17 60.43 -9.43
C SER A 156 -5.94 59.19 -8.57
N SER A 157 -6.51 59.20 -7.38
CA SER A 157 -6.63 58.08 -6.46
C SER A 157 -7.79 57.18 -6.86
N GLU A 158 -7.59 55.86 -6.86
CA GLU A 158 -8.43 54.85 -6.17
C GLU A 158 -8.00 53.40 -6.53
N GLU A 159 -8.40 52.47 -5.66
CA GLU A 159 -8.56 51.01 -5.85
C GLU A 159 -7.41 50.02 -5.55
N GLU A 160 -7.45 49.53 -4.31
CA GLU A 160 -7.67 48.12 -3.92
C GLU A 160 -7.12 47.00 -4.82
N GLY A 161 -5.94 46.49 -4.45
CA GLY A 161 -5.39 45.23 -4.95
C GLY A 161 -5.86 44.02 -4.14
N ARG A 162 -6.95 43.39 -4.60
CA ARG A 162 -7.41 42.06 -4.17
C ARG A 162 -6.36 41.01 -4.52
N ILE A 163 -5.65 40.47 -3.51
CA ILE A 163 -4.67 39.39 -3.69
C ILE A 163 -5.42 38.10 -4.06
N ARG A 164 -5.47 37.77 -5.36
CA ARG A 164 -5.81 36.43 -5.84
C ARG A 164 -4.62 35.52 -5.58
N GLY A 165 -4.76 34.59 -4.64
CA GLY A 165 -3.79 33.52 -4.42
C GLY A 165 -3.54 32.73 -5.70
N SER A 166 -2.27 32.56 -6.05
CA SER A 166 -1.83 31.74 -7.18
C SER A 166 -2.20 30.27 -6.99
N PRO A 167 -2.64 29.55 -8.04
CA PRO A 167 -2.89 28.11 -7.92
C PRO A 167 -1.58 27.30 -7.88
N VAL A 168 -1.51 26.40 -6.90
CA VAL A 168 -0.83 25.08 -6.83
C VAL A 168 0.46 24.86 -7.65
N SER A 169 1.55 24.60 -6.93
CA SER A 169 2.90 24.29 -7.44
C SER A 169 3.09 22.86 -8.02
N SER A 170 2.08 21.98 -7.98
CA SER A 170 2.17 20.58 -8.46
C SER A 170 1.62 20.31 -9.85
N LEU A 171 0.83 21.25 -10.42
CA LEU A 171 0.25 21.13 -11.76
C LEU A 171 1.31 21.10 -12.88
N PRO A 172 2.34 21.97 -12.90
CA PRO A 172 3.33 21.98 -13.98
C PRO A 172 4.17 20.70 -14.02
N VAL A 173 4.47 20.14 -12.85
CA VAL A 173 5.33 18.96 -12.70
C VAL A 173 4.64 17.69 -13.19
N SER A 174 3.32 17.57 -12.98
CA SER A 174 2.58 16.37 -13.35
C SER A 174 2.49 16.18 -14.86
N GLU A 175 2.35 17.28 -15.60
CA GLU A 175 2.34 17.30 -17.07
C GLU A 175 3.75 17.09 -17.66
N GLU A 176 4.78 17.69 -17.03
CA GLU A 176 6.18 17.51 -17.42
C GLU A 176 6.64 16.04 -17.26
N LEU A 177 6.26 15.40 -16.16
CA LEU A 177 6.59 14.00 -15.87
C LEU A 177 5.64 12.98 -16.53
N ARG A 178 4.62 13.46 -17.26
CA ARG A 178 3.61 12.62 -17.93
C ARG A 178 2.93 11.60 -17.02
N LEU A 179 2.57 12.02 -15.81
CA LEU A 179 1.98 11.13 -14.80
C LEU A 179 0.56 10.68 -15.20
N GLY A 180 0.25 9.40 -15.05
CA GLY A 180 -1.10 8.89 -15.34
C GLY A 180 -2.14 9.36 -14.32
N ILE A 181 -1.78 9.29 -13.05
CA ILE A 181 -2.61 9.58 -11.88
C ILE A 181 -1.73 10.14 -10.74
N VAL A 182 -2.28 11.04 -9.93
CA VAL A 182 -1.58 11.67 -8.80
C VAL A 182 -2.51 11.67 -7.58
N ALA A 183 -2.02 11.10 -6.48
CA ALA A 183 -2.61 11.18 -5.14
C ALA A 183 -1.96 12.33 -4.36
N ILE A 184 -2.77 13.17 -3.71
CA ILE A 184 -2.34 14.41 -3.08
C ILE A 184 -2.84 14.42 -1.64
N ALA A 185 -1.90 14.57 -0.70
CA ALA A 185 -2.15 14.91 0.69
C ALA A 185 -2.15 16.44 0.85
N GLU A 186 -3.07 16.95 1.65
CA GLU A 186 -3.24 18.37 2.00
C GLU A 186 -3.26 19.31 0.77
N PRO A 187 -4.22 19.13 -0.16
CA PRO A 187 -4.30 19.97 -1.35
C PRO A 187 -4.62 21.43 -0.98
N ASN A 188 -3.75 22.35 -1.40
CA ASN A 188 -3.95 23.80 -1.20
C ASN A 188 -5.20 24.33 -1.92
N CYS A 189 -5.55 23.76 -3.08
CA CYS A 189 -6.84 24.00 -3.73
C CYS A 189 -7.23 22.82 -4.62
N ILE A 190 -8.54 22.64 -4.81
CA ILE A 190 -9.12 21.68 -5.75
C ILE A 190 -9.71 22.47 -6.93
N PRO A 191 -9.13 22.36 -8.13
CA PRO A 191 -9.72 22.94 -9.32
C PRO A 191 -11.10 22.35 -9.61
N ASP A 192 -12.05 23.21 -9.97
CA ASP A 192 -13.36 22.78 -10.48
C ASP A 192 -13.22 22.37 -11.96
N ASN A 193 -12.65 21.19 -12.17
CA ASN A 193 -12.69 20.53 -13.46
C ASN A 193 -12.88 19.02 -13.24
N GLY A 194 -13.48 18.33 -14.21
CA GLY A 194 -13.84 16.92 -14.09
C GLY A 194 -12.66 15.93 -14.01
N ARG A 195 -11.43 16.40 -13.72
CA ARG A 195 -10.22 15.59 -13.54
C ARG A 195 -9.74 15.53 -12.09
N TRP A 196 -10.61 15.88 -11.14
CA TRP A 196 -10.30 15.92 -9.72
C TRP A 196 -11.40 15.24 -8.92
N VAL A 197 -11.00 14.49 -7.90
CA VAL A 197 -11.87 14.01 -6.83
C VAL A 197 -11.18 14.31 -5.51
N ALA A 198 -11.91 14.92 -4.59
CA ALA A 198 -11.42 15.24 -3.25
C ALA A 198 -12.25 14.54 -2.18
N SER A 199 -11.67 14.40 -0.99
CA SER A 199 -12.32 13.90 0.20
C SER A 199 -13.46 14.82 0.67
N ASN A 200 -14.30 14.34 1.59
CA ASN A 200 -15.52 15.05 2.02
C ASN A 200 -15.28 16.06 3.17
N ASP A 201 -14.09 16.07 3.77
CA ASP A 201 -13.73 17.05 4.78
C ASP A 201 -13.56 18.46 4.19
N ASN A 202 -13.65 19.46 5.07
CA ASN A 202 -13.56 20.87 4.71
C ASN A 202 -12.53 21.60 5.60
N PRO A 203 -11.40 22.10 5.03
CA PRO A 203 -10.97 21.89 3.65
C PRO A 203 -10.64 20.40 3.36
N PRO A 204 -10.68 19.95 2.09
CA PRO A 204 -10.33 18.57 1.76
C PRO A 204 -8.86 18.27 2.08
N SER A 205 -8.61 17.17 2.76
CA SER A 205 -7.27 16.70 3.14
C SER A 205 -6.66 15.73 2.14
N ALA A 206 -7.46 15.09 1.28
CA ALA A 206 -6.97 14.17 0.27
C ALA A 206 -7.62 14.43 -1.09
N ALA A 207 -6.85 14.29 -2.16
CA ALA A 207 -7.37 14.40 -3.52
C ALA A 207 -6.65 13.48 -4.52
N ILE A 208 -7.36 13.14 -5.59
CA ILE A 208 -6.84 12.43 -6.75
C ILE A 208 -7.05 13.29 -7.98
N THR A 209 -6.03 13.38 -8.83
CA THR A 209 -6.13 13.95 -10.17
C THR A 209 -5.50 13.04 -11.21
N TRP A 210 -5.95 13.12 -12.46
CA TRP A 210 -5.54 12.22 -13.54
C TRP A 210 -5.49 12.94 -14.90
N GLN A 211 -5.12 12.20 -15.95
CA GLN A 211 -4.98 12.67 -17.34
C GLN A 211 -3.82 13.67 -17.56
N TRP A 212 -2.69 13.44 -16.88
CA TRP A 212 -1.44 14.17 -17.15
C TRP A 212 -0.50 13.41 -18.11
N SER A 213 -0.89 12.21 -18.53
CA SER A 213 -0.19 11.40 -19.54
C SER A 213 -0.90 11.45 -20.90
N ARG A 214 -0.17 11.11 -21.98
CA ARG A 214 -0.77 10.98 -23.33
C ARG A 214 -1.65 9.73 -23.47
N GLU A 215 -1.45 8.72 -22.62
CA GLU A 215 -2.29 7.53 -22.56
C GLU A 215 -3.58 7.85 -21.79
N ARG A 216 -4.71 7.72 -22.50
CA ARG A 216 -6.03 7.98 -21.92
C ARG A 216 -6.55 6.71 -21.25
N VAL A 217 -6.02 6.39 -20.09
CA VAL A 217 -6.60 5.38 -19.22
C VAL A 217 -7.95 5.91 -18.69
N PRO A 218 -9.07 5.16 -18.86
CA PRO A 218 -10.34 5.55 -18.28
C PRO A 218 -10.22 5.76 -16.78
N CYS A 219 -10.72 6.90 -16.30
CA CYS A 219 -10.71 7.23 -14.89
C CYS A 219 -12.07 7.76 -14.48
N THR A 220 -12.70 7.12 -13.50
CA THR A 220 -14.02 7.54 -12.99
C THR A 220 -14.02 7.65 -11.47
N PRO A 221 -14.61 8.72 -10.90
CA PRO A 221 -14.82 8.82 -9.46
C PRO A 221 -15.60 7.60 -8.96
N ARG A 222 -15.08 6.93 -7.92
CA ARG A 222 -15.76 5.76 -7.34
C ARG A 222 -16.44 6.10 -6.02
N TRP A 223 -15.66 6.56 -5.04
CA TRP A 223 -16.16 6.93 -3.72
C TRP A 223 -15.26 7.97 -3.07
N ARG A 224 -15.81 8.66 -2.07
CA ARG A 224 -15.11 9.60 -1.21
C ARG A 224 -15.73 9.56 0.18
N GLY A 225 -14.91 9.79 1.19
CA GLY A 225 -15.30 9.78 2.60
C GLY A 225 -14.53 10.82 3.38
N MET A 226 -14.58 10.75 4.71
CA MET A 226 -13.77 11.62 5.55
C MET A 226 -12.30 11.23 5.35
N ARG A 227 -11.46 12.16 4.89
CA ARG A 227 -10.00 11.94 4.71
C ARG A 227 -9.54 11.06 3.56
N PHE A 228 -10.45 10.62 2.69
CA PHE A 228 -10.07 9.84 1.50
C PHE A 228 -10.93 10.09 0.27
N ALA A 229 -10.34 9.80 -0.88
CA ALA A 229 -10.95 9.80 -2.20
C ALA A 229 -10.50 8.57 -2.98
N ALA A 230 -11.36 8.01 -3.83
CA ALA A 230 -11.02 6.87 -4.68
C ALA A 230 -11.60 6.98 -6.07
N VAL A 231 -10.84 6.44 -7.03
CA VAL A 231 -11.21 6.38 -8.44
C VAL A 231 -11.01 4.96 -8.98
N ASP A 232 -11.81 4.62 -9.97
CA ASP A 232 -11.45 3.63 -10.99
C ASP A 232 -10.35 4.20 -11.86
N TRP A 233 -9.24 3.49 -12.04
CA TRP A 233 -8.22 3.84 -13.01
C TRP A 233 -7.86 2.59 -13.82
N GLY A 234 -8.47 2.45 -14.99
CA GLY A 234 -8.38 1.23 -15.77
C GLY A 234 -9.01 0.03 -15.03
N ASP A 235 -8.21 -0.99 -14.76
CA ASP A 235 -8.58 -2.21 -14.03
C ASP A 235 -8.21 -2.18 -12.54
N ILE A 236 -7.62 -1.07 -12.05
CA ILE A 236 -7.24 -0.91 -10.65
C ILE A 236 -8.07 0.16 -9.96
N ILE A 237 -8.20 0.00 -8.64
CA ILE A 237 -8.82 1.00 -7.77
C ILE A 237 -7.71 1.77 -7.07
N VAL A 238 -7.67 3.09 -7.26
CA VAL A 238 -6.70 3.95 -6.59
C VAL A 238 -7.38 4.75 -5.51
N VAL A 239 -6.82 4.70 -4.30
CA VAL A 239 -7.30 5.43 -3.13
C VAL A 239 -6.22 6.40 -2.66
N SER A 240 -6.59 7.66 -2.46
CA SER A 240 -5.76 8.67 -1.80
C SER A 240 -6.34 8.93 -0.42
N CYS A 241 -5.50 8.92 0.61
CA CYS A 241 -5.92 9.28 1.98
C CYS A 241 -4.90 10.15 2.71
N TYR A 242 -5.37 10.95 3.65
CA TYR A 242 -4.52 11.72 4.56
C TYR A 242 -5.15 11.81 5.95
N PHE A 243 -4.51 11.19 6.93
CA PHE A 243 -4.92 11.26 8.32
C PHE A 243 -4.00 12.23 9.05
N SER A 244 -4.52 13.40 9.44
CA SER A 244 -3.73 14.42 10.16
C SER A 244 -3.12 13.85 11.45
N PRO A 245 -1.88 14.21 11.80
CA PRO A 245 -1.28 13.83 13.09
C PRO A 245 -2.02 14.46 14.28
N SER A 246 -2.86 15.47 14.04
CA SER A 246 -3.67 16.14 15.06
C SER A 246 -5.00 15.44 15.37
N LEU A 247 -5.31 14.31 14.71
CA LEU A 247 -6.53 13.56 14.95
C LEU A 247 -6.51 12.92 16.34
N SER A 248 -7.65 12.96 17.03
CA SER A 248 -7.85 12.08 18.17
C SER A 248 -7.94 10.62 17.72
N GLU A 249 -7.62 9.70 18.62
CA GLU A 249 -7.70 8.25 18.33
C GLU A 249 -9.10 7.81 17.90
N VAL A 250 -10.14 8.45 18.47
CA VAL A 250 -11.54 8.19 18.13
C VAL A 250 -11.85 8.64 16.69
N GLU A 251 -11.42 9.83 16.30
CA GLU A 251 -11.60 10.32 14.93
C GLU A 251 -10.81 9.50 13.92
N PHE A 252 -9.55 9.19 14.24
CA PHE A 252 -8.70 8.34 13.41
C PHE A 252 -9.35 6.98 13.16
N SER A 253 -9.79 6.30 14.23
CA SER A 253 -10.41 4.97 14.13
C SER A 253 -11.73 5.01 13.37
N ARG A 254 -12.56 6.04 13.61
CA ARG A 254 -13.84 6.21 12.90
C ARG A 254 -13.62 6.39 11.40
N ASP A 255 -12.71 7.28 11.01
CA ASP A 255 -12.46 7.63 9.61
C ASP A 255 -11.75 6.46 8.88
N LEU A 256 -10.86 5.74 9.58
CA LEU A 256 -10.22 4.53 9.05
C LEU A 256 -11.22 3.38 8.86
N TYR A 257 -12.15 3.21 9.79
CA TYR A 257 -13.22 2.22 9.68
C TYR A 257 -14.16 2.52 8.51
N GLU A 258 -14.43 3.80 8.21
CA GLU A 258 -15.17 4.18 7.01
C GLU A 258 -14.45 3.71 5.74
N LEU A 259 -13.14 3.94 5.64
CA LEU A 259 -12.30 3.47 4.54
C LEU A 259 -12.32 1.95 4.42
N GLU A 260 -12.12 1.23 5.52
CA GLU A 260 -12.14 -0.24 5.57
C GLU A 260 -13.47 -0.78 5.02
N ASN A 261 -14.60 -0.22 5.43
CA ASN A 261 -15.91 -0.64 4.95
C ASN A 261 -16.08 -0.47 3.43
N LYS A 262 -15.51 0.59 2.84
CA LYS A 262 -15.50 0.75 1.37
C LYS A 262 -14.65 -0.33 0.69
N LEU A 263 -13.51 -0.67 1.28
CA LEU A 263 -12.59 -1.69 0.76
C LEU A 263 -13.19 -3.10 0.83
N LEU A 264 -13.98 -3.41 1.86
CA LEU A 264 -14.72 -4.67 1.95
C LEU A 264 -15.68 -4.88 0.76
N GLY A 265 -16.23 -3.79 0.22
CA GLY A 265 -17.14 -3.81 -0.94
C GLY A 265 -16.46 -4.10 -2.29
N VAL A 266 -15.13 -4.07 -2.35
CA VAL A 266 -14.36 -4.25 -3.60
C VAL A 266 -13.38 -5.43 -3.52
N ARG A 267 -13.62 -6.38 -2.63
CA ARG A 267 -12.83 -7.61 -2.53
C ARG A 267 -12.79 -8.33 -3.88
N GLY A 268 -11.58 -8.57 -4.39
CA GLY A 268 -11.33 -9.24 -5.67
C GLY A 268 -10.86 -8.31 -6.80
N TYR A 269 -10.89 -7.00 -6.61
CA TYR A 269 -10.26 -6.03 -7.51
C TYR A 269 -8.86 -5.66 -6.99
N PRO A 270 -7.87 -5.40 -7.87
CA PRO A 270 -6.61 -4.81 -7.46
C PRO A 270 -6.84 -3.41 -6.87
N VAL A 271 -6.34 -3.18 -5.65
CA VAL A 271 -6.47 -1.89 -4.96
C VAL A 271 -5.08 -1.38 -4.60
N VAL A 272 -4.82 -0.12 -4.94
CA VAL A 272 -3.65 0.63 -4.50
C VAL A 272 -4.11 1.74 -3.58
N ILE A 273 -3.64 1.71 -2.33
CA ILE A 273 -3.89 2.76 -1.33
C ILE A 273 -2.60 3.55 -1.18
N VAL A 274 -2.68 4.86 -1.40
CA VAL A 274 -1.56 5.79 -1.28
C VAL A 274 -1.97 6.89 -0.33
N GLY A 275 -1.18 7.15 0.69
CA GLY A 275 -1.53 8.19 1.64
C GLY A 275 -0.61 8.27 2.83
N ASP A 276 -0.77 9.35 3.56
CA ASP A 276 -0.10 9.55 4.85
C ASP A 276 -1.10 9.23 5.97
N PHE A 277 -0.81 8.18 6.71
CA PHE A 277 -1.63 7.77 7.85
C PHE A 277 -1.19 8.47 9.15
N ASN A 278 -0.02 9.14 9.17
CA ASN A 278 0.62 9.65 10.38
C ASN A 278 0.65 8.63 11.54
N ALA A 279 0.75 7.35 11.18
CA ALA A 279 0.75 6.23 12.10
C ALA A 279 1.99 5.37 11.87
N ARG A 280 2.46 4.72 12.95
CA ARG A 280 3.61 3.81 12.90
C ARG A 280 3.15 2.39 13.17
N ALA A 281 3.38 1.48 12.23
CA ALA A 281 3.20 0.07 12.47
C ALA A 281 4.45 -0.53 13.16
N PRO A 282 4.29 -1.45 14.11
CA PRO A 282 5.41 -2.26 14.58
C PRO A 282 5.92 -3.15 13.43
N ALA A 283 7.25 -3.30 13.36
CA ALA A 283 7.94 -4.13 12.37
C ALA A 283 7.95 -5.61 12.76
#